data_AF-A0A1E4U316-F1
#
_entry.id   AF-A0A1E4U316-F1
#
_cell.length_a   1.000
_cell.length_b   1.000
_cell.length_c   1.000
_cell.angle_alpha   90.00
_cell.angle_beta   90.00
_cell.angle_gamma   90.00
#
_symmetry.space_group_name_H-M   'P 1'
#
loop_
_entity.id
_entity.type
_entity.pdbx_description
1 polymer ?
#
loop_
_entity_poly.entity_id
_entity_poly.type
_entity_poly.pdbx_seq_one_letter_code
_entity_poly.pdbx_strand_id
1 'polypeptide(L)'
;MDLTKKHTTRKHQSSAESDGEDANVTIDEIIQGCTEKSPLIKLIKTVYSSITCSICQEIMLMPFMLQCGHTYCYNCVKEWTANQRKCPECRTNIKRLPILNLKLREVVDSFLESVVKIRPDFKKILKNLEKRLTADYRIDSKNDYLFNGIFHDLMEVVIDRADGVARCSRCHWE
;
A
#
# COMPACT_ATOMS: atom_id res chain seq x y z
N MET A 1 -21.53 31.86 19.85
CA MET A 1 -22.47 31.29 18.86
C MET A 1 -21.69 30.32 18.01
N ASP A 2 -21.69 29.06 18.47
CA ASP A 2 -21.14 27.90 17.78
C ASP A 2 -21.74 27.70 16.40
N LEU A 3 -20.90 27.41 15.41
CA LEU A 3 -21.27 26.59 14.26
C LEU A 3 -20.08 25.69 13.88
N THR A 4 -19.96 24.58 14.61
CA THR A 4 -19.17 23.40 14.25
C THR A 4 -19.64 22.83 12.90
N LYS A 5 -18.82 22.90 11.86
CA LYS A 5 -19.06 22.16 10.61
C LYS A 5 -18.56 20.72 10.78
N LYS A 6 -19.53 19.82 10.87
CA LYS A 6 -19.36 18.37 11.01
C LYS A 6 -18.61 17.81 9.79
N HIS A 7 -17.49 17.12 10.05
CA HIS A 7 -16.84 16.23 9.09
C HIS A 7 -17.76 15.03 8.85
N THR A 8 -18.36 14.95 7.67
CA THR A 8 -19.08 13.76 7.20
C THR A 8 -18.09 12.80 6.54
N THR A 9 -17.67 11.77 7.26
CA THR A 9 -17.02 10.59 6.69
C THR A 9 -18.07 9.81 5.89
N ARG A 10 -17.96 9.82 4.56
CA ARG A 10 -18.83 9.03 3.68
C ARG A 10 -18.23 7.64 3.52
N LYS A 11 -18.78 6.66 4.24
CA LYS A 11 -18.66 5.24 3.89
C LYS A 11 -19.29 5.05 2.50
N HIS A 12 -18.56 4.47 1.55
CA HIS A 12 -19.16 3.89 0.36
C HIS A 12 -18.54 2.51 0.07
N GLN A 13 -19.17 1.49 0.65
CA GLN A 13 -19.96 0.49 -0.06
C GLN A 13 -19.69 0.38 -1.57
N SER A 14 -18.86 -0.60 -1.95
CA SER A 14 -18.89 -1.23 -3.26
C SER A 14 -19.67 -2.54 -3.15
N SER A 15 -20.83 -2.60 -3.79
CA SER A 15 -21.66 -3.79 -3.90
C SER A 15 -21.09 -4.73 -4.94
N ALA A 16 -20.52 -5.84 -4.47
CA ALA A 16 -20.53 -7.13 -5.14
C ALA A 16 -20.67 -8.17 -4.02
N GLU A 17 -21.86 -8.77 -3.93
CA GLU A 17 -22.15 -9.85 -2.99
C GLU A 17 -21.37 -11.09 -3.40
N SER A 18 -20.46 -11.55 -2.53
CA SER A 18 -19.98 -12.92 -2.51
C SER A 18 -19.90 -13.37 -1.06
N ASP A 19 -20.66 -14.40 -0.72
CA ASP A 19 -20.67 -15.04 0.58
C ASP A 19 -19.27 -15.54 0.95
N GLY A 20 -18.68 -14.93 1.97
CA GLY A 20 -17.42 -15.32 2.57
C GLY A 20 -16.92 -14.20 3.46
N GLU A 21 -16.91 -14.41 4.77
CA GLU A 21 -16.22 -13.51 5.70
C GLU A 21 -14.75 -13.40 5.28
N ASP A 22 -14.37 -12.27 4.68
CA ASP A 22 -12.99 -11.89 4.43
C ASP A 22 -12.30 -11.64 5.78
N ALA A 23 -11.91 -12.71 6.45
CA ALA A 23 -11.20 -12.62 7.71
C ALA A 23 -9.88 -11.86 7.52
N ASN A 24 -9.78 -10.68 8.11
CA ASN A 24 -8.55 -9.91 8.17
C ASN A 24 -7.63 -10.52 9.22
N VAL A 25 -6.38 -10.79 8.84
CA VAL A 25 -5.38 -11.32 9.77
C VAL A 25 -4.92 -10.23 10.72
N THR A 26 -5.26 -10.38 11.99
CA THR A 26 -4.84 -9.45 13.05
C THR A 26 -3.56 -9.90 13.73
N ILE A 27 -2.83 -8.94 14.30
CA ILE A 27 -1.61 -9.25 15.07
C ILE A 27 -1.90 -10.08 16.33
N ASP A 28 -3.07 -9.90 16.93
CA ASP A 28 -3.44 -10.62 18.15
C ASP A 28 -3.76 -12.09 17.86
N GLU A 29 -4.33 -12.40 16.69
CA GLU A 29 -4.50 -13.79 16.21
C GLU A 29 -3.15 -14.47 15.93
N ILE A 30 -2.18 -13.74 15.36
CA ILE A 30 -0.83 -14.25 15.11
C ILE A 30 -0.12 -14.56 16.44
N ILE A 31 -0.27 -13.69 17.43
CA ILE A 31 0.41 -13.77 18.73
C ILE A 31 -0.36 -14.65 19.73
N GLN A 32 -1.58 -15.09 19.39
CA GLN A 32 -2.41 -15.94 20.25
C GLN A 32 -1.61 -17.18 20.73
N GLY A 33 -1.55 -17.37 22.05
CA GLY A 33 -0.81 -18.48 22.67
C GLY A 33 0.66 -18.18 23.00
N CYS A 34 1.17 -16.99 22.67
CA CYS A 34 2.48 -16.53 23.10
C CYS A 34 2.42 -15.91 24.51
N THR A 35 3.48 -16.03 25.31
CA THR A 35 3.54 -15.47 26.67
C THR A 35 3.63 -13.94 26.63
N GLU A 36 2.51 -13.26 26.95
CA GLU A 36 2.26 -11.82 26.74
C GLU A 36 3.34 -10.84 27.25
N LYS A 37 4.24 -11.28 28.15
CA LYS A 37 5.31 -10.47 28.75
C LYS A 37 6.68 -10.61 28.08
N SER A 38 6.80 -11.33 26.98
CA SER A 38 8.09 -11.51 26.28
C SER A 38 8.51 -10.25 25.49
N PRO A 39 9.77 -9.81 25.57
CA PRO A 39 10.33 -8.77 24.68
C PRO A 39 10.14 -9.07 23.18
N LEU A 40 10.02 -10.36 22.82
CA LEU A 40 9.79 -10.80 21.45
C LEU A 40 8.39 -10.42 20.94
N ILE A 41 7.37 -10.46 21.79
CA ILE A 41 6.01 -10.04 21.41
C ILE A 41 5.98 -8.56 21.05
N LYS A 42 6.68 -7.74 21.84
CA LYS A 42 6.80 -6.30 21.55
C LYS A 42 7.47 -6.08 20.19
N LEU A 43 8.54 -6.81 19.89
CA LEU A 43 9.22 -6.74 18.60
C LEU A 43 8.29 -7.14 17.45
N ILE A 44 7.55 -8.25 17.56
CA ILE A 44 6.60 -8.72 16.54
C ILE A 44 5.52 -7.66 16.30
N LYS A 45 4.96 -7.05 17.36
CA LYS A 45 3.99 -5.96 17.24
C LYS A 45 4.57 -4.73 16.53
N THR A 46 5.80 -4.34 16.84
CA THR A 46 6.49 -3.22 16.18
C THR A 46 6.73 -3.50 14.70
N VAL A 47 7.19 -4.70 14.35
CA VAL A 47 7.40 -5.09 12.95
C VAL A 47 6.08 -5.12 12.19
N TYR A 48 5.04 -5.74 12.76
CA TYR A 48 3.70 -5.77 12.16
C TYR A 48 3.18 -4.36 11.89
N SER A 49 3.25 -3.47 12.88
CA SER A 49 2.83 -2.06 12.69
C SER A 49 3.62 -1.33 11.61
N SER A 50 4.88 -1.70 11.37
CA SER A 50 5.73 -1.07 10.35
C SER A 50 5.39 -1.54 8.93
N ILE A 51 4.73 -2.69 8.81
CA ILE A 51 4.26 -3.25 7.54
C ILE A 51 2.74 -3.10 7.33
N THR A 52 2.03 -2.48 8.27
CA THR A 52 0.59 -2.19 8.19
C THR A 52 0.35 -0.83 7.54
N CYS A 53 -0.61 -0.78 6.62
CA CYS A 53 -1.04 0.44 5.94
C CYS A 53 -1.81 1.34 6.90
N SER A 54 -1.45 2.62 7.00
CA SER A 54 -2.16 3.58 7.85
C SER A 54 -3.56 3.97 7.33
N ILE A 55 -3.91 3.62 6.08
CA ILE A 55 -5.23 3.89 5.49
C ILE A 55 -6.21 2.73 5.76
N CYS A 56 -5.90 1.52 5.28
CA CYS A 56 -6.80 0.37 5.40
C CYS A 56 -6.56 -0.49 6.65
N GLN A 57 -5.46 -0.25 7.39
CA GLN A 57 -5.07 -1.03 8.57
C GLN A 57 -4.79 -2.52 8.27
N GLU A 58 -4.50 -2.86 7.02
CA GLU A 58 -4.07 -4.20 6.59
C GLU A 58 -2.57 -4.22 6.24
N ILE A 59 -1.99 -5.43 6.14
CA ILE A 59 -0.59 -5.62 5.74
C ILE A 59 -0.37 -5.14 4.29
N MET A 60 0.69 -4.37 4.08
CA MET A 60 1.08 -3.84 2.77
C MET A 60 1.81 -4.88 1.92
N LEU A 61 1.07 -5.73 1.19
CA LEU A 61 1.69 -6.69 0.26
C LEU A 61 2.33 -6.01 -0.96
N MET A 62 1.69 -4.95 -1.46
CA MET A 62 2.24 -4.07 -2.50
C MET A 62 2.47 -2.67 -1.91
N PRO A 63 3.57 -2.46 -1.17
CA PRO A 63 3.86 -1.18 -0.52
C PRO A 63 4.37 -0.16 -1.54
N PHE A 64 3.59 0.87 -1.82
CA PHE A 64 3.96 1.99 -2.69
C PHE A 64 4.34 3.23 -1.87
N MET A 65 5.55 3.72 -2.11
CA MET A 65 6.12 4.89 -1.47
C MET A 65 5.80 6.14 -2.30
N LEU A 66 5.28 7.16 -1.62
CA LEU A 66 5.14 8.51 -2.17
C LEU A 66 6.49 9.24 -2.15
N GLN A 67 6.66 10.29 -2.96
CA GLN A 67 7.89 11.11 -2.99
C GLN A 67 8.31 11.71 -1.63
N CYS A 68 7.40 11.78 -0.66
CA CYS A 68 7.67 12.25 0.70
C CYS A 68 8.16 11.14 1.66
N GLY A 69 8.25 9.89 1.21
CA GLY A 69 8.69 8.73 1.98
C GLY A 69 7.58 7.89 2.61
N HIS A 70 6.38 8.42 2.82
CA HIS A 70 5.26 7.65 3.36
C HIS A 70 4.80 6.57 2.38
N THR A 71 4.48 5.39 2.92
CA THR A 71 4.24 4.16 2.16
C THR A 71 2.86 3.58 2.50
N TYR A 72 2.13 3.13 1.49
CA TYR A 72 0.76 2.59 1.61
C TYR A 72 0.54 1.41 0.66
N CYS A 73 -0.57 0.68 0.77
CA CYS A 73 -0.95 -0.32 -0.24
C CYS A 73 -1.23 0.32 -1.61
N TYR A 74 -0.97 -0.42 -2.69
CA TYR A 74 -1.31 -0.02 -4.07
C TYR A 74 -2.74 0.52 -4.19
N ASN A 75 -3.73 -0.25 -3.74
CA ASN A 75 -5.15 0.13 -3.78
C ASN A 75 -5.43 1.44 -3.04
N CYS A 76 -4.89 1.60 -1.83
CA CYS A 76 -5.10 2.81 -1.06
C CYS A 76 -4.49 4.04 -1.75
N VAL A 77 -3.31 3.91 -2.35
CA VAL A 77 -2.72 5.00 -3.16
C VAL A 77 -3.59 5.30 -4.38
N LYS A 78 -4.02 4.27 -5.11
CA LYS A 78 -4.88 4.39 -6.30
C LYS A 78 -6.19 5.13 -6.00
N GLU A 79 -6.91 4.70 -4.98
CA GLU A 79 -8.19 5.31 -4.58
C GLU A 79 -8.02 6.72 -4.01
N TRP A 80 -6.99 6.92 -3.17
CA TRP A 80 -6.74 8.22 -2.57
C TRP A 80 -6.37 9.27 -3.62
N THR A 81 -5.44 8.93 -4.51
CA THR A 81 -4.92 9.87 -5.51
C THR A 81 -5.89 10.18 -6.64
N ALA A 82 -6.93 9.35 -6.81
CA ALA A 82 -8.07 9.67 -7.67
C ALA A 82 -8.86 10.89 -7.16
N ASN A 83 -8.86 11.14 -5.85
CA ASN A 83 -9.61 12.23 -5.23
C ASN A 83 -8.70 13.39 -4.76
N GLN A 84 -7.52 13.08 -4.21
CA GLN A 84 -6.65 14.05 -3.55
C GLN A 84 -5.16 13.77 -3.83
N ARG A 85 -4.49 14.70 -4.52
CA ARG A 85 -3.03 14.62 -4.80
C ARG A 85 -2.14 15.13 -3.66
N LYS A 86 -2.43 14.72 -2.43
CA LYS A 86 -1.61 15.05 -1.25
C LYS A 86 -1.41 13.80 -0.39
N CYS A 87 -0.24 13.66 0.23
CA CYS A 87 0.01 12.59 1.18
C CYS A 87 -1.04 12.60 2.32
N PRO A 88 -1.64 11.45 2.68
CA PRO A 88 -2.58 11.36 3.80
C PRO A 88 -2.00 11.83 5.14
N GLU A 89 -0.71 11.58 5.38
CA GLU A 89 -0.06 11.87 6.66
C GLU A 89 0.55 13.28 6.70
N CYS A 90 1.51 13.59 5.83
CA CYS A 90 2.22 14.87 5.89
C CYS A 90 1.63 15.94 4.97
N ARG A 91 0.56 15.65 4.21
CA ARG A 91 -0.13 16.57 3.28
C ARG A 91 0.73 17.15 2.16
N THR A 92 1.95 16.65 1.98
CA THR A 92 2.83 17.01 0.86
C THR A 92 2.16 16.67 -0.47
N ASN A 93 2.21 17.60 -1.43
CA ASN A 93 1.68 17.37 -2.78
C ASN A 93 2.38 16.17 -3.43
N ILE A 94 1.61 15.29 -4.07
CA ILE A 94 2.13 14.14 -4.82
C ILE A 94 2.36 14.61 -6.26
N LYS A 95 3.64 14.78 -6.63
CA LYS A 95 4.06 15.30 -7.93
C LYS A 95 4.78 14.26 -8.80
N ARG A 96 4.98 13.05 -8.28
CA ARG A 96 5.69 11.96 -8.96
C ARG A 96 4.88 10.68 -8.81
N LEU A 97 5.05 9.80 -9.78
CA LEU A 97 4.51 8.44 -9.73
C LEU A 97 5.00 7.76 -8.44
N PRO A 98 4.09 7.19 -7.62
CA PRO A 98 4.48 6.37 -6.48
C PRO A 98 5.31 5.16 -6.90
N ILE A 99 6.30 4.80 -6.10
CA ILE A 99 7.28 3.75 -6.44
C ILE A 99 7.07 2.54 -5.52
N LEU A 100 7.09 1.33 -6.08
CA LEU A 100 7.02 0.10 -5.30
C LEU A 100 8.27 -0.03 -4.40
N ASN A 101 8.06 -0.13 -3.08
CA ASN A 101 9.11 -0.31 -2.10
C ASN A 101 9.48 -1.81 -2.00
N LEU A 102 10.39 -2.26 -2.86
CA LEU A 102 10.82 -3.66 -2.95
C LEU A 102 11.40 -4.20 -1.64
N LYS A 103 12.13 -3.37 -0.88
CA LYS A 103 12.72 -3.79 0.40
C LYS A 103 11.70 -3.98 1.49
N LEU A 104 10.70 -3.11 1.58
CA LEU A 104 9.59 -3.32 2.53
C LEU A 104 8.77 -4.56 2.14
N ARG A 105 8.59 -4.82 0.84
CA ARG A 105 7.94 -6.04 0.36
C ARG A 105 8.70 -7.31 0.77
N GLU A 106 10.03 -7.34 0.64
CA GLU A 106 10.84 -8.47 1.10
C GLU A 106 10.68 -8.73 2.60
N VAL A 107 10.57 -7.67 3.42
CA VAL A 107 10.31 -7.78 4.87
C VAL A 107 8.93 -8.35 5.13
N VAL A 108 7.90 -7.90 4.40
CA VAL A 108 6.53 -8.43 4.48
C VAL A 108 6.52 -9.91 4.15
N ASP A 109 7.13 -10.31 3.02
CA ASP A 109 7.17 -11.71 2.58
C ASP A 109 7.88 -12.58 3.64
N SER A 110 9.02 -12.14 4.14
CA SER A 110 9.78 -12.84 5.20
C SER A 110 8.99 -12.97 6.51
N PHE A 111 8.22 -11.93 6.87
CA PHE A 111 7.35 -11.95 8.04
C PHE A 111 6.24 -12.99 7.88
N LEU A 112 5.54 -12.97 6.75
CA LEU A 112 4.45 -13.91 6.47
C LEU A 112 4.93 -15.36 6.39
N GLU A 113 6.08 -15.61 5.77
CA GLU A 113 6.70 -16.94 5.77
C GLU A 113 7.01 -17.44 7.18
N SER A 114 7.51 -16.55 8.05
CA SER A 114 7.78 -16.87 9.45
C SER A 114 6.50 -17.18 10.21
N VAL A 115 5.42 -16.42 9.97
CA VAL A 115 4.09 -16.71 10.52
C VAL A 115 3.62 -18.09 10.09
N VAL A 116 3.72 -18.46 8.81
CA VAL A 116 3.31 -19.78 8.32
C VAL A 116 4.14 -20.91 8.93
N LYS A 117 5.43 -20.69 9.18
CA LYS A 117 6.30 -21.69 9.85
C LYS A 117 5.88 -21.95 11.30
N ILE A 118 5.46 -20.90 12.02
CA ILE A 118 5.03 -21.00 13.43
C ILE A 118 3.57 -21.47 13.53
N ARG A 119 2.72 -20.99 12.63
CA ARG A 119 1.26 -21.20 12.58
C ARG A 119 0.83 -21.67 11.19
N PRO A 120 0.98 -22.97 10.88
CA PRO A 120 0.63 -23.52 9.57
C PRO A 120 -0.86 -23.39 9.21
N ASP A 121 -1.73 -23.27 10.21
CA ASP A 121 -3.17 -23.01 10.10
C ASP A 121 -3.47 -21.72 9.33
N PHE A 122 -2.60 -20.71 9.42
CA PHE A 122 -2.76 -19.43 8.72
C PHE A 122 -2.42 -19.51 7.22
N LYS A 123 -1.83 -20.60 6.73
CA LYS A 123 -1.36 -20.71 5.34
C LYS A 123 -2.46 -20.46 4.31
N LYS A 124 -3.67 -21.00 4.53
CA LYS A 124 -4.81 -20.82 3.62
C LYS A 124 -5.31 -19.38 3.66
N ILE A 125 -5.43 -18.82 4.86
CA ILE A 125 -5.90 -17.45 5.10
C ILE A 125 -4.94 -16.45 4.43
N LEU A 126 -3.64 -16.59 4.67
CA LEU A 126 -2.62 -15.71 4.09
C LEU A 126 -2.56 -15.78 2.56
N LYS A 127 -2.74 -16.97 1.97
CA LYS A 127 -2.84 -17.09 0.50
C LYS A 127 -4.07 -16.38 -0.08
N ASN A 128 -5.21 -16.46 0.62
CA ASN A 128 -6.43 -15.76 0.18
C ASN A 128 -6.26 -14.24 0.32
N LEU A 129 -5.70 -13.79 1.43
CA LEU A 129 -5.34 -12.39 1.67
C LEU A 129 -4.41 -11.88 0.57
N GLU A 130 -3.38 -12.65 0.22
CA GLU A 130 -2.44 -12.29 -0.85
C GLU A 130 -3.14 -12.13 -2.20
N LYS A 131 -4.03 -13.05 -2.55
CA LYS A 131 -4.81 -12.94 -3.78
C LYS A 131 -5.68 -11.69 -3.79
N ARG A 132 -6.39 -11.42 -2.69
CA ARG A 132 -7.30 -10.26 -2.56
C ARG A 132 -6.54 -8.94 -2.66
N LEU A 133 -5.51 -8.75 -1.81
CA LEU A 133 -4.81 -7.46 -1.69
C LEU A 133 -3.90 -7.12 -2.88
N THR A 134 -3.58 -8.09 -3.74
CA THR A 134 -2.70 -7.87 -4.90
C THR A 134 -3.43 -7.94 -6.24
N ALA A 135 -4.73 -8.24 -6.26
CA ALA A 135 -5.51 -8.46 -7.49
C ALA A 135 -5.42 -7.25 -8.43
N ASP A 136 -5.75 -6.06 -7.94
CA ASP A 136 -5.77 -4.84 -8.76
C ASP A 136 -4.39 -4.47 -9.26
N TYR A 137 -3.38 -4.57 -8.40
CA TYR A 137 -1.99 -4.33 -8.81
C TYR A 137 -1.58 -5.27 -9.94
N ARG A 138 -1.91 -6.57 -9.86
CA ARG A 138 -1.57 -7.56 -10.88
C ARG A 138 -2.26 -7.25 -12.21
N ILE A 139 -3.52 -6.82 -12.18
CA ILE A 139 -4.29 -6.44 -13.37
C ILE A 139 -3.69 -5.18 -14.00
N ASP A 140 -3.52 -4.11 -13.22
CA ASP A 140 -3.05 -2.82 -13.71
C ASP A 140 -1.60 -2.89 -14.20
N SER A 141 -0.74 -3.63 -13.49
CA SER A 141 0.66 -3.85 -13.88
C SER A 141 0.78 -4.62 -15.20
N LYS A 142 -0.10 -5.60 -15.45
CA LYS A 142 -0.10 -6.36 -16.71
C LYS A 142 -0.51 -5.49 -17.90
N ASN A 143 -1.33 -4.47 -17.66
CA ASN A 143 -1.82 -3.56 -18.68
C ASN A 143 -0.93 -2.29 -18.84
N ASP A 144 0.22 -2.21 -18.13
CA ASP A 144 1.06 -0.99 -18.01
C ASP A 144 0.25 0.27 -17.65
N TYR A 145 -0.81 0.10 -16.84
CA TYR A 145 -1.80 1.13 -16.53
C TYR A 145 -1.95 1.36 -15.02
N LEU A 146 -0.83 1.57 -14.35
CA LEU A 146 -0.81 1.81 -12.91
C LEU A 146 -1.54 3.10 -12.53
N PHE A 147 -2.26 3.04 -11.41
CA PHE A 147 -3.00 4.17 -10.84
C PHE A 147 -3.97 4.83 -11.84
N ASN A 148 -4.60 4.04 -12.71
CA ASN A 148 -5.53 4.53 -13.73
C ASN A 148 -4.94 5.65 -14.63
N GLY A 149 -3.62 5.67 -14.85
CA GLY A 149 -2.98 6.69 -15.66
C GLY A 149 -2.95 8.10 -15.04
N ILE A 150 -3.33 8.27 -13.76
CA ILE A 150 -3.38 9.58 -13.07
C ILE A 150 -2.04 10.34 -13.16
N PHE A 151 -0.94 9.60 -13.24
CA PHE A 151 0.42 10.13 -13.24
C PHE A 151 1.06 10.20 -14.64
N HIS A 152 0.29 9.97 -15.71
CA HIS A 152 0.78 10.02 -17.09
C HIS A 152 1.30 11.42 -17.48
N ASP A 153 0.71 12.48 -16.92
CA ASP A 153 1.09 13.89 -17.19
C ASP A 153 2.34 14.37 -16.44
N LEU A 154 2.97 13.52 -15.64
CA LEU A 154 4.15 13.87 -14.83
C LEU A 154 5.48 13.51 -15.51
N MET A 155 5.47 13.31 -16.83
CA MET A 155 6.70 13.19 -17.61
C MET A 155 7.42 14.55 -17.55
N GLU A 156 8.36 14.68 -16.61
CA GLU A 156 9.30 15.79 -16.63
C GLU A 156 10.17 15.62 -17.88
N VAL A 157 10.08 16.59 -18.79
CA VAL A 157 11.00 16.72 -19.92
C VAL A 157 12.37 17.06 -19.37
N VAL A 158 13.36 16.21 -19.65
CA VAL A 158 14.75 16.49 -19.32
C VAL A 158 15.37 17.12 -20.55
N ILE A 159 15.78 18.37 -20.44
CA ILE A 159 16.57 19.01 -21.49
C ILE A 159 18.02 18.53 -21.33
N ASP A 160 18.51 17.83 -22.34
CA ASP A 160 19.91 17.44 -22.39
C ASP A 160 20.77 18.69 -22.54
N ARG A 161 21.74 18.85 -21.66
CA ARG A 161 22.60 20.05 -21.61
C ARG A 161 23.63 20.06 -22.74
N ALA A 162 23.90 18.92 -23.38
CA ALA A 162 24.88 18.81 -24.44
C ALA A 162 24.34 19.35 -25.79
N ASP A 163 23.07 19.09 -26.10
CA ASP A 163 22.46 19.43 -27.39
C ASP A 163 21.21 20.33 -27.27
N GLY A 164 20.70 20.55 -26.05
CA GLY A 164 19.50 21.34 -25.80
C GLY A 164 18.20 20.61 -26.16
N VAL A 165 18.26 19.30 -26.46
CA VAL A 165 17.11 18.52 -26.91
C VAL A 165 16.29 18.06 -25.71
N ALA A 166 14.97 18.28 -25.82
CA ALA A 166 13.99 17.77 -24.88
C ALA A 166 13.92 16.25 -25.00
N ARG A 167 14.30 15.52 -23.95
CA ARG A 167 14.20 14.06 -23.90
C ARG A 167 13.14 13.64 -22.88
N CYS A 168 12.44 12.56 -23.21
CA CYS A 168 11.58 11.87 -22.26
C CYS A 168 12.42 11.34 -21.08
N SER A 169 12.03 11.64 -19.83
CA SER A 169 12.71 11.15 -18.62
C SER A 169 12.65 9.63 -18.42
N ARG A 170 11.80 8.92 -19.16
CA ARG A 170 11.60 7.46 -19.06
C ARG A 170 12.35 6.66 -20.13
N CYS A 171 12.46 7.17 -21.37
CA CYS A 171 13.14 6.46 -22.46
C CYS A 171 14.33 7.21 -23.07
N HIS A 172 14.59 8.46 -22.66
CA HIS A 172 15.66 9.34 -23.14
C HIS A 172 15.70 9.58 -24.65
N TRP A 173 14.61 9.25 -25.35
CA TRP A 173 14.39 9.55 -26.76
C TRP A 173 13.72 10.91 -26.95
N GLU A 174 13.93 11.47 -28.14
CA GLU A 174 13.39 12.74 -28.63
C GLU A 174 11.88 12.62 -28.94
#